data_AF-A0A7S2U113-F1
#
_entry.id   AF-A0A7S2U113-F1
#
_cell.length_a   1.000
_cell.length_b   1.000
_cell.length_c   1.000
_cell.angle_alpha   90.00
_cell.angle_beta   90.00
_cell.angle_gamma   90.00
#
_symmetry.space_group_name_H-M   'P 1'
#
loop_
_entity.id
_entity.type
_entity.pdbx_description
1 polymer ?
#
loop_
_entity_poly.entity_id
_entity_poly.type
_entity_poly.pdbx_seq_one_letter_code
_entity_poly.pdbx_strand_id
1 'polypeptide(L)'
;IHSHGLRTRGIDLPLRKPIDAFEHTMQILATTVPKTATVLELGPGSGAVSLVLSRVLLYPNRHYVIEPFPDVYGERGHFFTKVVFPHGQFRLATGILGVNGTRQSVKEGGEELDPAEVRKFALEDLESELGSRFTAVVADCRGAFPQILRENPNMLKRVEWLLVKHDHGPDQAFQLNRELRANGLHRTLVMNTGGWGFNKTRNVFYYEL
;
A
#
# COMPACT_ATOMS: atom_id res chain seq x y z
N ILE A 1 0.79 57.63 20.44
CA ILE A 1 0.85 56.69 19.29
C ILE A 1 -0.09 55.54 19.62
N HIS A 2 -1.20 55.47 18.89
CA HIS A 2 -2.26 54.48 19.06
C HIS A 2 -1.88 53.10 18.49
N SER A 3 -2.35 52.04 19.14
CA SER A 3 -2.92 50.80 18.55
C SER A 3 -3.21 49.87 19.75
N HIS A 4 -4.44 49.71 20.26
CA HIS A 4 -5.67 49.21 19.63
C HIS A 4 -5.41 48.03 18.68
N GLY A 5 -4.88 46.94 19.25
CA GLY A 5 -4.92 45.61 18.63
C GLY A 5 -6.31 45.01 18.73
N LEU A 6 -6.96 44.85 17.58
CA LEU A 6 -8.24 44.16 17.40
C LEU A 6 -8.21 42.75 18.01
N ARG A 7 -9.09 42.49 18.99
CA ARG A 7 -9.49 41.12 19.36
C ARG A 7 -10.40 40.58 18.26
N THR A 8 -9.86 39.82 17.32
CA THR A 8 -10.68 38.89 16.56
C THR A 8 -10.97 37.69 17.47
N ARG A 9 -12.27 37.41 17.68
CA ARG A 9 -12.73 36.18 18.34
C ARG A 9 -12.37 35.01 17.43
N GLY A 10 -11.17 34.47 17.61
CA GLY A 10 -10.82 33.15 17.11
C GLY A 10 -11.72 32.15 17.82
N ILE A 11 -12.59 31.50 17.06
CA ILE A 11 -13.21 30.25 17.50
C ILE A 11 -12.03 29.32 17.78
N ASP A 12 -11.81 28.96 19.05
CA ASP A 12 -10.97 27.83 19.42
C ASP A 12 -11.63 26.59 18.80
N LEU A 13 -11.22 26.27 17.56
CA LEU A 13 -11.48 24.97 17.00
C LEU A 13 -10.66 24.00 17.85
N PRO A 14 -11.29 23.01 18.51
CA PRO A 14 -10.56 22.05 19.32
C PRO A 14 -9.48 21.44 18.43
N LEU A 15 -8.24 21.47 18.92
CA LEU A 15 -7.11 20.72 18.38
C LEU A 15 -7.64 19.33 18.00
N ARG A 16 -7.80 19.10 16.69
CA ARG A 16 -8.27 17.81 16.17
C ARG A 16 -7.34 16.76 16.78
N LYS A 17 -7.90 15.78 17.49
CA LYS A 17 -7.16 14.60 17.93
C LYS A 17 -6.31 14.10 16.75
N PRO A 18 -5.06 13.66 16.98
CA PRO A 18 -4.31 13.00 15.92
C PRO A 18 -5.18 11.87 15.39
N ILE A 19 -5.58 11.98 14.12
CA ILE A 19 -6.27 10.88 13.44
C ILE A 19 -5.23 9.77 13.32
N ASP A 20 -5.61 8.56 13.73
CA ASP A 20 -4.76 7.38 13.66
C ASP A 20 -4.24 7.22 12.21
N ALA A 21 -2.95 6.93 12.05
CA ALA A 21 -2.33 6.71 10.75
C ALA A 21 -3.05 5.61 9.96
N PHE A 22 -3.64 4.63 10.66
CA PHE A 22 -4.52 3.62 10.07
C PHE A 22 -5.80 4.24 9.48
N GLU A 23 -6.55 5.05 10.23
CA GLU A 23 -7.78 5.69 9.76
C GLU A 23 -7.53 6.59 8.54
N HIS A 24 -6.43 7.33 8.55
CA HIS A 24 -6.02 8.15 7.42
C HIS A 24 -5.66 7.31 6.19
N THR A 25 -4.98 6.17 6.36
CA THR A 25 -4.69 5.25 5.26
C THR A 25 -5.99 4.77 4.60
N MET A 26 -6.98 4.40 5.41
CA MET A 26 -8.31 4.02 4.90
C MET A 26 -9.00 5.19 4.17
N GLN A 27 -8.89 6.41 4.69
CA GLN A 27 -9.45 7.59 4.05
C GLN A 27 -8.79 7.91 2.71
N ILE A 28 -7.46 7.78 2.61
CA ILE A 28 -6.71 7.97 1.35
C ILE A 28 -7.17 6.94 0.33
N LEU A 29 -7.23 5.66 0.71
CA LEU A 29 -7.75 4.60 -0.15
C LEU A 29 -9.16 4.93 -0.62
N ALA A 30 -10.06 5.26 0.29
CA ALA A 30 -11.47 5.50 -0.02
C ALA A 30 -11.72 6.71 -0.93
N THR A 31 -10.82 7.70 -0.94
CA THR A 31 -11.03 8.97 -1.65
C THR A 31 -10.15 9.16 -2.88
N THR A 32 -9.02 8.48 -2.98
CA THR A 32 -8.02 8.79 -4.01
C THR A 32 -7.73 7.65 -4.98
N VAL A 33 -7.99 6.39 -4.61
CA VAL A 33 -7.78 5.27 -5.54
C VAL A 33 -8.72 5.43 -6.75
N PRO A 34 -8.23 5.34 -8.00
CA PRO A 34 -9.11 5.38 -9.15
C PRO A 34 -10.09 4.20 -9.08
N LYS A 35 -11.40 4.48 -9.12
CA LYS A 35 -12.43 3.43 -9.00
C LYS A 35 -12.32 2.34 -10.08
N THR A 36 -11.74 2.66 -11.23
CA THR A 36 -11.52 1.72 -12.35
C THR A 36 -10.17 1.01 -12.30
N ALA A 37 -9.36 1.25 -11.26
CA ALA A 37 -8.02 0.69 -11.17
C ALA A 37 -8.02 -0.84 -11.11
N THR A 38 -6.94 -1.43 -11.65
CA THR A 38 -6.55 -2.81 -11.36
C THR A 38 -5.48 -2.74 -10.29
N VAL A 39 -5.76 -3.30 -9.11
CA VAL A 39 -4.98 -3.09 -7.89
C VAL A 39 -4.16 -4.33 -7.56
N LEU A 40 -2.87 -4.13 -7.31
CA LEU A 40 -1.99 -5.11 -6.65
C LEU A 40 -1.77 -4.68 -5.21
N GLU A 41 -2.17 -5.51 -4.25
CA GLU A 41 -1.92 -5.33 -2.82
C GLU A 41 -0.85 -6.33 -2.35
N LEU A 42 0.20 -5.80 -1.71
CA LEU A 42 1.33 -6.57 -1.18
C LEU A 42 1.33 -6.46 0.35
N GLY A 43 1.22 -7.60 1.04
CA GLY A 43 1.21 -7.66 2.50
C GLY A 43 -0.08 -7.10 3.10
N PRO A 44 -1.23 -7.74 2.85
CA PRO A 44 -2.51 -7.25 3.36
C PRO A 44 -2.68 -7.36 4.89
N GLY A 45 -1.90 -8.21 5.58
CA GLY A 45 -1.97 -8.40 7.03
C GLY A 45 -3.38 -8.74 7.54
N SER A 46 -4.06 -7.78 8.16
CA SER A 46 -5.43 -7.95 8.67
C SER A 46 -6.51 -7.94 7.58
N GLY A 47 -6.19 -7.58 6.33
CA GLY A 47 -7.14 -7.48 5.23
C GLY A 47 -8.08 -6.27 5.29
N ALA A 48 -7.86 -5.32 6.21
CA ALA A 48 -8.66 -4.11 6.31
C ALA A 48 -8.56 -3.24 5.04
N VAL A 49 -7.36 -3.09 4.47
CA VAL A 49 -7.12 -2.44 3.18
C VAL A 49 -7.90 -3.17 2.08
N SER A 50 -7.81 -4.49 2.03
CA SER A 50 -8.51 -5.31 1.04
C SER A 50 -10.03 -5.13 1.08
N LEU A 51 -10.62 -4.99 2.27
CA LEU A 51 -12.03 -4.70 2.46
C LEU A 51 -12.44 -3.32 1.94
N VAL A 52 -11.63 -2.30 2.22
CA VAL A 52 -11.91 -0.94 1.72
C VAL A 52 -11.86 -0.93 0.20
N LEU A 53 -10.82 -1.53 -0.41
CA LEU A 53 -10.71 -1.64 -1.86
C LEU A 53 -11.88 -2.40 -2.48
N SER A 54 -12.33 -3.48 -1.85
CA SER A 54 -13.51 -4.24 -2.31
C SER A 54 -14.79 -3.41 -2.39
N ARG A 55 -14.92 -2.35 -1.59
CA ARG A 55 -16.09 -1.46 -1.57
C ARG A 55 -15.96 -0.25 -2.49
N VAL A 56 -14.73 0.20 -2.74
CA VAL A 56 -14.46 1.47 -3.43
C VAL A 56 -14.24 1.27 -4.94
N LEU A 57 -13.67 0.13 -5.33
CA LEU A 57 -13.45 -0.20 -6.73
C LEU A 57 -14.78 -0.53 -7.42
N LEU A 58 -14.93 -0.05 -8.66
CA LEU A 58 -16.03 -0.41 -9.55
C LEU A 58 -15.96 -1.88 -9.97
N TYR A 59 -14.75 -2.42 -10.08
CA TYR A 59 -14.46 -3.80 -10.45
C TYR A 59 -13.58 -4.46 -9.38
N PRO A 60 -14.15 -4.83 -8.22
CA PRO A 60 -13.34 -5.34 -7.10
C PRO A 60 -12.70 -6.71 -7.39
N ASN A 61 -13.14 -7.42 -8.44
CA ASN A 61 -12.48 -8.62 -8.98
C ASN A 61 -11.16 -8.33 -9.74
N ARG A 62 -10.82 -7.05 -9.93
CA ARG A 62 -9.52 -6.57 -10.44
C ARG A 62 -8.56 -6.18 -9.31
N HIS A 63 -8.81 -6.68 -8.11
CA HIS A 63 -7.95 -6.53 -6.97
C HIS A 63 -7.25 -7.87 -6.68
N TYR A 64 -5.92 -7.88 -6.75
CA TYR A 64 -5.09 -9.06 -6.48
C TYR A 64 -4.24 -8.80 -5.23
N VAL A 65 -4.32 -9.71 -4.28
CA VAL A 65 -3.66 -9.64 -2.98
C VAL A 65 -2.59 -10.73 -2.91
N ILE A 66 -1.38 -10.38 -2.49
CA ILE A 66 -0.28 -11.33 -2.27
C ILE A 66 0.10 -11.31 -0.79
N GLU A 67 0.02 -12.48 -0.15
CA GLU A 67 0.36 -12.68 1.26
C GLU A 67 1.15 -14.00 1.42
N PRO A 68 2.44 -13.95 1.81
CA PRO A 68 3.22 -15.16 2.07
C PRO A 68 2.75 -15.93 3.31
N PHE A 69 2.13 -15.27 4.29
CA PHE A 69 1.74 -15.84 5.58
C PHE A 69 0.23 -15.75 5.83
N PRO A 70 -0.63 -16.42 5.04
CA PRO A 70 -2.08 -16.32 5.20
C PRO A 70 -2.56 -16.91 6.53
N ASP A 71 -1.80 -17.84 7.12
CA ASP A 71 -2.19 -18.65 8.28
C ASP A 71 -1.55 -18.19 9.60
N VAL A 72 -0.51 -17.34 9.59
CA VAL A 72 0.19 -16.87 10.82
C VAL A 72 -0.75 -16.12 11.75
N TYR A 73 -1.85 -15.59 11.23
CA TYR A 73 -2.85 -14.90 12.04
C TYR A 73 -3.90 -15.85 12.65
N GLY A 74 -3.76 -17.17 12.45
CA GLY A 74 -4.71 -18.22 12.85
C GLY A 74 -5.10 -18.30 14.33
N GLU A 75 -4.32 -17.72 15.25
CA GLU A 75 -4.68 -17.65 16.68
C GLU A 75 -4.82 -16.23 17.26
N ARG A 76 -4.39 -15.18 16.55
CA ARG A 76 -4.46 -13.77 17.03
C ARG A 76 -5.30 -12.83 16.16
N GLY A 77 -5.89 -13.33 15.08
CA GLY A 77 -6.83 -12.58 14.26
C GLY A 77 -7.04 -13.25 12.93
N HIS A 78 -8.17 -13.93 12.76
CA HIS A 78 -8.73 -14.34 11.47
C HIS A 78 -8.43 -13.33 10.36
N PHE A 79 -8.27 -13.67 9.07
CA PHE A 79 -8.92 -12.87 8.01
C PHE A 79 -8.84 -13.44 6.58
N PHE A 80 -7.83 -14.21 6.15
CA PHE A 80 -7.71 -14.54 4.71
C PHE A 80 -8.46 -15.81 4.22
N THR A 81 -8.79 -16.74 5.11
CA THR A 81 -9.42 -18.01 4.72
C THR A 81 -10.94 -17.93 4.73
N LYS A 82 -11.59 -17.61 3.59
CA LYS A 82 -13.01 -17.85 3.17
C LYS A 82 -14.20 -17.58 4.13
N VAL A 83 -14.01 -17.43 5.43
CA VAL A 83 -15.03 -17.42 6.48
C VAL A 83 -15.38 -15.99 6.92
N VAL A 84 -14.43 -15.05 6.81
CA VAL A 84 -14.63 -13.67 7.28
C VAL A 84 -14.93 -12.68 6.13
N PHE A 85 -14.70 -13.09 4.88
CA PHE A 85 -14.99 -12.26 3.71
C PHE A 85 -15.96 -12.91 2.71
N PRO A 86 -17.19 -13.29 3.09
CA PRO A 86 -18.20 -13.71 2.12
C PRO A 86 -18.54 -12.63 1.08
N HIS A 87 -18.09 -11.38 1.30
CA HIS A 87 -18.28 -10.23 0.41
C HIS A 87 -16.97 -9.65 -0.17
N GLY A 88 -15.80 -10.21 0.17
CA GLY A 88 -14.54 -9.79 -0.44
C GLY A 88 -14.49 -10.30 -1.88
N GLN A 89 -14.38 -9.41 -2.86
CA GLN A 89 -14.39 -9.78 -4.28
C GLN A 89 -12.98 -9.80 -4.88
N PHE A 90 -11.93 -9.83 -4.07
CA PHE A 90 -10.53 -9.84 -4.49
C PHE A 90 -9.98 -11.26 -4.69
N ARG A 91 -8.85 -11.36 -5.40
CA ARG A 91 -8.09 -12.61 -5.58
C ARG A 91 -6.95 -12.67 -4.57
N LEU A 92 -6.76 -13.81 -3.92
CA LEU A 92 -5.65 -14.04 -3.00
C LEU A 92 -4.66 -15.03 -3.61
N ALA A 93 -3.39 -14.66 -3.61
CA ALA A 93 -2.27 -15.53 -3.90
C ALA A 93 -1.39 -15.69 -2.65
N THR A 94 -1.21 -16.94 -2.21
CA THR A 94 -0.27 -17.26 -1.14
C THR A 94 1.14 -17.40 -1.71
N GLY A 95 2.03 -16.48 -1.32
CA GLY A 95 3.43 -16.47 -1.74
C GLY A 95 4.00 -15.05 -1.82
N ILE A 96 5.01 -14.86 -2.67
CA ILE A 96 5.67 -13.55 -2.89
C ILE A 96 5.67 -13.16 -4.36
N LEU A 97 5.69 -11.84 -4.61
CA LEU A 97 6.00 -11.32 -5.93
C LEU A 97 7.52 -11.34 -6.13
N GLY A 98 7.98 -12.06 -7.15
CA GLY A 98 9.41 -12.23 -7.40
C GLY A 98 9.69 -13.09 -8.63
N VAL A 99 10.92 -13.03 -9.11
CA VAL A 99 11.39 -13.80 -10.27
C VAL A 99 12.19 -15.04 -9.82
N ASN A 100 12.51 -15.94 -10.75
CA ASN A 100 13.36 -17.07 -10.43
C ASN A 100 14.71 -16.60 -9.85
N GLY A 101 15.06 -17.08 -8.65
CA GLY A 101 16.25 -16.67 -7.92
C GLY A 101 16.03 -15.64 -6.81
N THR A 102 14.80 -15.13 -6.58
CA THR A 102 14.47 -14.30 -5.42
C THR A 102 14.81 -15.04 -4.12
N ARG A 103 15.73 -14.50 -3.34
CA ARG A 103 16.18 -15.03 -2.03
C ARG A 103 15.67 -14.19 -0.86
N GLN A 104 14.50 -13.59 -1.00
CA GLN A 104 13.97 -12.75 0.06
C GLN A 104 13.53 -13.61 1.23
N SER A 105 14.26 -13.54 2.35
CA SER A 105 13.78 -14.09 3.62
C SER A 105 12.52 -13.34 4.01
N VAL A 106 11.39 -14.04 4.09
CA VAL A 106 10.12 -13.46 4.51
C VAL A 106 9.93 -13.79 5.99
N LYS A 107 9.68 -12.78 6.83
CA LYS A 107 9.54 -12.95 8.28
C LYS A 107 8.25 -12.31 8.78
N GLU A 108 7.44 -13.06 9.52
CA GLU A 108 6.18 -12.61 10.10
C GLU A 108 5.93 -13.30 11.44
N GLY A 109 5.58 -12.55 12.49
CA GLY A 109 5.15 -13.15 13.75
C GLY A 109 6.18 -14.02 14.48
N GLY A 110 7.47 -13.96 14.09
CA GLY A 110 8.52 -14.86 14.60
C GLY A 110 8.76 -16.09 13.72
N GLU A 111 7.94 -16.29 12.69
CA GLU A 111 8.16 -17.27 11.63
C GLU A 111 9.03 -16.68 10.53
N GLU A 112 9.88 -17.53 9.94
CA GLU A 112 10.69 -17.23 8.77
C GLU A 112 10.45 -18.31 7.74
N LEU A 113 10.05 -17.93 6.53
CA LEU A 113 9.91 -18.87 5.44
C LEU A 113 11.24 -19.02 4.72
N ASP A 114 11.59 -20.27 4.39
CA ASP A 114 12.68 -20.54 3.47
C ASP A 114 12.31 -19.96 2.09
N PRO A 115 13.08 -19.01 1.54
CA PRO A 115 12.83 -18.44 0.21
C PRO A 115 12.72 -19.50 -0.90
N ALA A 116 13.30 -20.69 -0.73
CA ALA A 116 13.17 -21.81 -1.66
C ALA A 116 11.77 -22.43 -1.66
N GLU A 117 11.08 -22.43 -0.51
CA GLU A 117 9.79 -23.07 -0.31
C GLU A 117 8.62 -22.11 -0.57
N VAL A 118 8.84 -20.79 -0.53
CA VAL A 118 7.79 -19.82 -0.84
C VAL A 118 7.49 -19.80 -2.34
N ARG A 119 6.21 -19.99 -2.67
CA ARG A 119 5.68 -19.82 -4.02
C ARG A 119 5.96 -18.40 -4.52
N LYS A 120 6.45 -18.30 -5.77
CA LYS A 120 6.78 -17.03 -6.41
C LYS A 120 5.81 -16.77 -7.54
N PHE A 121 5.43 -15.51 -7.69
CA PHE A 121 4.59 -15.03 -8.78
C PHE A 121 5.37 -14.00 -9.58
N ALA A 122 5.46 -14.20 -10.90
CA ALA A 122 5.86 -13.13 -11.81
C ALA A 122 4.69 -12.15 -11.95
N LEU A 123 5.01 -10.86 -12.08
CA LEU A 123 3.99 -9.82 -12.25
C LEU A 123 3.13 -10.08 -13.49
N GLU A 124 3.75 -10.51 -14.58
CA GLU A 124 3.10 -10.77 -15.86
C GLU A 124 2.11 -11.94 -15.80
N ASP A 125 2.39 -12.96 -14.98
CA ASP A 125 1.48 -14.10 -14.80
C ASP A 125 0.17 -13.66 -14.12
N LEU A 126 0.29 -12.80 -13.11
CA LEU A 126 -0.87 -12.23 -12.40
C LEU A 126 -1.67 -11.28 -13.29
N GLU A 127 -1.00 -10.44 -14.09
CA GLU A 127 -1.66 -9.58 -15.08
C GLU A 127 -2.39 -10.42 -16.15
N SER A 128 -1.78 -11.53 -16.58
CA SER A 128 -2.38 -12.47 -17.53
C SER A 128 -3.64 -13.13 -16.97
N GLU A 129 -3.62 -13.55 -15.70
CA GLU A 129 -4.79 -14.13 -15.03
C GLU A 129 -5.96 -13.12 -14.95
N LEU A 130 -5.65 -11.84 -14.72
CA LEU A 130 -6.65 -10.77 -14.68
C LEU A 130 -7.12 -10.30 -16.07
N GLY A 131 -6.36 -10.60 -17.12
CA GLY A 131 -6.56 -10.03 -18.45
C GLY A 131 -6.36 -8.51 -18.48
N SER A 132 -5.67 -7.93 -17.50
CA SER A 132 -5.45 -6.50 -17.33
C SER A 132 -4.15 -6.23 -16.59
N ARG A 133 -3.52 -5.09 -16.90
CA ARG A 133 -2.30 -4.64 -16.21
C ARG A 133 -2.64 -3.96 -14.89
N PHE A 134 -1.74 -4.05 -13.93
CA PHE A 134 -1.87 -3.30 -12.68
C PHE A 134 -1.62 -1.80 -12.92
N THR A 135 -2.60 -0.98 -12.55
CA THR A 135 -2.52 0.49 -12.65
C THR A 135 -2.41 1.14 -11.27
N ALA A 136 -2.69 0.39 -10.21
CA ALA A 136 -2.52 0.82 -8.84
C ALA A 136 -1.80 -0.23 -8.00
N VAL A 137 -0.97 0.22 -7.05
CA VAL A 137 -0.25 -0.65 -6.11
C VAL A 137 -0.47 -0.15 -4.69
N VAL A 138 -0.76 -1.07 -3.76
CA VAL A 138 -0.70 -0.86 -2.31
C VAL A 138 0.37 -1.78 -1.75
N ALA A 139 1.32 -1.24 -1.00
CA ALA A 139 2.42 -2.02 -0.44
C ALA A 139 2.59 -1.74 1.06
N ASP A 140 2.16 -2.69 1.89
CA ASP A 140 2.43 -2.78 3.33
C ASP A 140 3.23 -4.07 3.58
N CYS A 141 4.38 -4.14 2.95
CA CYS A 141 5.15 -5.38 2.81
C CYS A 141 6.42 -5.38 3.67
N ARG A 142 6.39 -4.72 4.84
CA ARG A 142 7.49 -4.72 5.82
C ARG A 142 8.84 -4.36 5.22
N GLY A 143 8.84 -3.37 4.34
CA GLY A 143 10.03 -2.92 3.64
C GLY A 143 10.51 -3.79 2.48
N ALA A 144 9.77 -4.81 2.03
CA ALA A 144 10.11 -5.61 0.85
C ALA A 144 10.05 -4.82 -0.47
N PHE A 145 9.31 -3.71 -0.50
CA PHE A 145 8.97 -3.00 -1.73
C PHE A 145 10.17 -2.62 -2.61
N PRO A 146 11.29 -2.07 -2.10
CA PRO A 146 12.45 -1.75 -2.93
C PRO A 146 13.10 -2.97 -3.60
N GLN A 147 13.06 -4.14 -2.96
CA GLN A 147 13.54 -5.37 -3.60
C GLN A 147 12.58 -5.80 -4.72
N ILE A 148 11.28 -5.77 -4.46
CA ILE A 148 10.25 -6.08 -5.45
C ILE A 148 10.40 -5.20 -6.69
N LEU A 149 10.68 -3.90 -6.52
CA LEU A 149 10.92 -2.98 -7.64
C LEU A 149 12.17 -3.34 -8.45
N ARG A 150 13.27 -3.71 -7.80
CA ARG A 150 14.50 -4.16 -8.48
C ARG A 150 14.25 -5.42 -9.32
N GLU A 151 13.42 -6.33 -8.83
CA GLU A 151 13.06 -7.57 -9.53
C GLU A 151 12.00 -7.32 -10.61
N ASN A 152 11.22 -6.25 -10.50
CA ASN A 152 10.14 -5.89 -11.42
C ASN A 152 10.29 -4.45 -11.93
N PRO A 153 11.38 -4.10 -12.65
CA PRO A 153 11.73 -2.72 -12.97
C PRO A 153 10.72 -2.01 -13.89
N ASN A 154 9.86 -2.78 -14.56
CA ASN A 154 8.81 -2.24 -15.42
C ASN A 154 7.50 -1.95 -14.68
N MET A 155 7.35 -2.35 -13.42
CA MET A 155 6.13 -2.14 -12.62
C MET A 155 5.77 -0.65 -12.58
N LEU A 156 6.72 0.21 -12.20
CA LEU A 156 6.48 1.65 -12.03
C LEU A 156 6.18 2.41 -13.32
N LYS A 157 6.53 1.86 -14.50
CA LYS A 157 6.21 2.50 -15.78
C LYS A 157 4.70 2.53 -16.05
N ARG A 158 3.96 1.58 -15.46
CA ARG A 158 2.54 1.30 -15.71
C ARG A 158 1.65 1.77 -14.57
N VAL A 159 2.20 1.90 -13.37
CA VAL A 159 1.47 2.33 -12.17
C VAL A 159 1.20 3.84 -12.23
N GLU A 160 -0.06 4.20 -12.03
CA GLU A 160 -0.56 5.58 -11.99
C GLU A 160 -0.86 6.04 -10.57
N TRP A 161 -1.11 5.08 -9.67
CA TRP A 161 -1.46 5.31 -8.28
C TRP A 161 -0.70 4.33 -7.38
N LEU A 162 -0.02 4.83 -6.36
CA LEU A 162 0.83 4.02 -5.49
C LEU A 162 0.64 4.46 -4.03
N LEU A 163 0.37 3.51 -3.14
CA LEU A 163 0.37 3.71 -1.69
C LEU A 163 1.38 2.76 -1.08
N VAL A 164 2.36 3.29 -0.36
CA VAL A 164 3.44 2.50 0.24
C VAL A 164 3.57 2.86 1.70
N LYS A 165 3.46 1.85 2.57
CA LYS A 165 3.98 1.95 3.91
C LYS A 165 5.49 1.75 3.87
N HIS A 166 6.20 2.62 4.57
CA HIS A 166 7.65 2.54 4.63
C HIS A 166 8.12 2.16 6.04
N ASP A 167 8.68 0.96 6.19
CA ASP A 167 9.16 0.43 7.49
C ASP A 167 10.67 0.65 7.73
N HIS A 168 11.28 1.55 6.96
CA HIS A 168 12.73 1.63 6.77
C HIS A 168 13.29 3.01 7.15
N GLY A 169 14.59 3.07 7.45
CA GLY A 169 15.25 4.30 7.89
C GLY A 169 15.33 5.39 6.82
N PRO A 170 15.69 6.63 7.19
CA PRO A 170 15.68 7.79 6.28
C PRO A 170 16.43 7.60 4.96
N ASP A 171 17.55 6.88 4.97
CA ASP A 171 18.36 6.64 3.77
C ASP A 171 17.66 5.74 2.75
N GLN A 172 16.98 4.71 3.22
CA GLN A 172 16.19 3.80 2.39
C GLN A 172 14.95 4.52 1.85
N ALA A 173 14.33 5.39 2.65
CA ALA A 173 13.24 6.25 2.22
C ALA A 173 13.69 7.18 1.09
N PHE A 174 14.87 7.77 1.24
CA PHE A 174 15.46 8.65 0.23
C PHE A 174 15.74 7.89 -1.08
N GLN A 175 16.31 6.70 -1.00
CA GLN A 175 16.58 5.86 -2.18
C GLN A 175 15.30 5.47 -2.92
N LEU A 176 14.27 5.01 -2.19
CA LEU A 176 12.97 4.69 -2.78
C LEU A 176 12.35 5.92 -3.44
N ASN A 177 12.36 7.07 -2.79
CA ASN A 177 11.87 8.32 -3.36
C ASN A 177 12.59 8.70 -4.67
N ARG A 178 13.91 8.52 -4.73
CA ARG A 178 14.70 8.77 -5.94
C ARG A 178 14.29 7.84 -7.07
N GLU A 179 14.09 6.56 -6.79
CA GLU A 179 13.65 5.56 -7.76
C GLU A 179 12.24 5.85 -8.30
N LEU A 180 11.30 6.21 -7.43
CA LEU A 180 9.95 6.60 -7.84
C LEU A 180 9.96 7.83 -8.75
N ARG A 181 10.74 8.86 -8.39
CA ARG A 181 10.88 10.09 -9.20
C ARG A 181 11.50 9.82 -10.56
N ALA A 182 12.51 8.94 -10.63
CA ALA A 182 13.11 8.54 -11.90
C ALA A 182 12.11 7.85 -12.84
N ASN A 183 11.03 7.27 -12.30
CA ASN A 183 9.93 6.65 -13.05
C ASN A 183 8.73 7.61 -13.26
N GLY A 184 8.90 8.91 -13.03
CA GLY A 184 7.84 9.90 -13.23
C GLY A 184 6.71 9.83 -12.21
N LEU A 185 6.89 9.11 -11.11
CA LEU A 185 5.98 9.14 -9.97
C LEU A 185 6.36 10.31 -9.06
N HIS A 186 5.41 11.20 -8.85
CA HIS A 186 5.60 12.35 -7.98
C HIS A 186 4.95 12.08 -6.62
N ARG A 187 5.68 12.46 -5.56
CA ARG A 187 5.21 12.32 -4.19
C ARG A 187 4.07 13.30 -3.94
N THR A 188 2.87 12.79 -3.65
CA THR A 188 1.66 13.60 -3.42
C THR A 188 1.37 13.76 -1.92
N LEU A 189 1.73 12.77 -1.11
CA LEU A 189 1.53 12.85 0.34
C LEU A 189 2.63 12.14 1.11
N VAL A 190 3.04 12.77 2.20
CA VAL A 190 3.99 12.24 3.16
C VAL A 190 3.33 12.31 4.52
N MET A 191 2.74 11.20 4.95
CA MET A 191 2.30 11.11 6.33
C MET A 191 3.47 10.70 7.19
N ASN A 192 4.18 11.70 7.67
CA ASN A 192 5.15 11.56 8.74
C ASN A 192 4.77 12.59 9.80
N THR A 193 3.64 12.39 10.49
CA THR A 193 3.07 13.39 11.41
C THR A 193 3.08 14.88 10.93
N GLY A 194 3.03 15.16 9.60
CA GLY A 194 2.84 16.51 9.05
C GLY A 194 3.46 16.79 7.66
N GLY A 195 2.61 17.11 6.67
CA GLY A 195 2.99 17.87 5.46
C GLY A 195 2.33 17.42 4.13
N TRP A 196 1.60 18.33 3.46
CA TRP A 196 0.79 18.07 2.25
C TRP A 196 1.42 18.61 0.94
N GLY A 197 1.18 17.96 -0.20
CA GLY A 197 1.45 18.56 -1.53
C GLY A 197 0.79 17.85 -2.72
N PHE A 198 -0.23 18.45 -3.33
CA PHE A 198 -0.95 17.86 -4.48
C PHE A 198 -0.24 18.10 -5.83
N ASN A 199 -0.11 17.08 -6.69
CA ASN A 199 0.09 17.26 -8.14
C ASN A 199 -0.59 16.15 -8.97
N LYS A 200 -1.05 16.48 -10.17
CA LYS A 200 -2.20 15.87 -10.86
C LYS A 200 -1.92 14.74 -11.86
N THR A 201 -0.71 14.21 -11.99
CA THR A 201 -0.40 13.27 -13.10
C THR A 201 -0.06 11.83 -12.72
N ARG A 202 0.50 11.55 -11.53
CA ARG A 202 0.64 10.20 -10.92
C ARG A 202 0.79 10.35 -9.41
N ASN A 203 -0.02 9.67 -8.60
CA ASN A 203 -0.06 9.91 -7.15
C ASN A 203 0.72 8.85 -6.37
N VAL A 204 1.69 9.26 -5.56
CA VAL A 204 2.32 8.41 -4.54
C VAL A 204 1.97 8.91 -3.14
N PHE A 205 1.44 8.01 -2.32
CA PHE A 205 1.12 8.23 -0.92
C PHE A 205 2.06 7.41 -0.05
N TYR A 206 2.72 8.09 0.88
CA TYR A 206 3.51 7.45 1.93
C TYR A 206 2.79 7.58 3.27
N TYR A 207 2.75 6.50 4.04
CA TYR A 207 2.42 6.55 5.45
C TYR A 207 3.43 5.77 6.29
N GLU A 208 3.69 6.29 7.48
CA GLU A 208 4.40 5.64 8.58
C GLU A 208 3.38 5.43 9.70
N LEU A 209 3.37 4.23 10.31
CA LEU A 209 2.59 3.93 11.52
C LEU A 209 3.43 4.29 12.75
#